data_AF-A0ABD0QCU7-F1
#
_entry.id   AF-A0ABD0QCU7-F1
#
_cell.length_a   1.000
_cell.length_b   1.000
_cell.length_c   1.000
_cell.angle_alpha   90.00
_cell.angle_beta   90.00
_cell.angle_gamma   90.00
#
_symmetry.space_group_name_H-M   'P 1'
#
loop_
_entity.id
_entity.type
_entity.pdbx_description
1 polymer ?
#
loop_
_entity_poly.entity_id
_entity_poly.type
_entity_poly.pdbx_seq_one_letter_code
_entity_poly.pdbx_strand_id
1 'polypeptide(L)'
;AFNLHPADPDGKADPYIVLKLGKTEIKDRDNYIPKQLNPVFGRSFEFQATFPKESLLNILIYDYDMVGGDDLIGETQIDLENRFYSRHRATCGLPAEYAIEGYNAWRDSIKPTELLIKFCKENRLDNPHFSPGRITIGNKVFTGKTVFADEDQMVESYEHLALKVLHRWSEMPNGGCKLVPEHIETRALYLRDKPGIDQ
;
A
#
# COMPACT_ATOMS: atom_id res chain seq x y z
N ALA A 1 9.20 0.44 13.38
CA ALA A 1 8.32 0.61 14.55
C ALA A 1 8.89 1.72 15.43
N PHE A 2 8.09 2.31 16.31
CA PHE A 2 8.54 3.38 17.20
C PHE A 2 7.98 3.17 18.61
N ASN A 3 8.74 3.61 19.61
CA ASN A 3 8.41 3.53 21.04
C ASN A 3 8.01 2.14 21.55
N LEU A 4 8.67 1.08 21.06
CA LEU A 4 8.41 -0.28 21.54
C LEU A 4 8.60 -0.38 23.06
N HIS A 5 7.72 -1.13 23.72
CA HIS A 5 7.91 -1.51 25.11
C HIS A 5 9.23 -2.30 25.29
N PRO A 6 10.09 -1.92 26.25
CA PRO A 6 11.28 -2.72 26.57
C PRO A 6 10.93 -4.14 27.01
N ALA A 7 11.71 -5.10 26.52
CA ALA A 7 11.62 -6.52 26.87
C ALA A 7 12.91 -7.02 27.55
N ASP A 8 14.05 -6.34 27.34
CA ASP A 8 15.33 -6.66 27.97
C ASP A 8 15.58 -6.00 29.33
N PRO A 9 16.43 -6.61 30.20
CA PRO A 9 16.86 -6.01 31.47
C PRO A 9 17.60 -4.67 31.34
N ASP A 10 18.23 -4.40 30.20
CA ASP A 10 18.91 -3.12 29.94
C ASP A 10 17.95 -2.01 29.49
N GLY A 11 16.63 -2.29 29.49
CA GLY A 11 15.59 -1.36 29.09
C GLY A 11 15.50 -1.17 27.58
N LYS A 12 15.99 -2.13 26.80
CA LYS A 12 15.90 -2.19 25.34
C LYS A 12 15.10 -3.41 24.88
N ALA A 13 15.21 -3.67 23.58
CA ALA A 13 14.68 -4.81 22.87
C ALA A 13 15.60 -5.03 21.66
N ASP A 14 15.67 -6.27 21.19
CA ASP A 14 16.27 -6.77 19.97
C ASP A 14 15.17 -7.16 18.96
N PRO A 15 14.36 -6.20 18.45
CA PRO A 15 13.14 -6.52 17.73
C PRO A 15 13.36 -7.14 16.35
N TYR A 16 12.45 -8.04 15.97
CA TYR A 16 12.30 -8.56 14.61
C TYR A 16 10.83 -8.74 14.20
N ILE A 17 10.56 -8.85 12.90
CA ILE A 17 9.20 -8.98 12.36
C ILE A 17 8.82 -10.44 12.14
N VAL A 18 7.59 -10.79 12.52
CA VAL A 18 6.91 -12.01 12.07
C VAL A 18 5.63 -11.63 11.32
N LEU A 19 5.41 -12.24 10.15
CA LEU A 19 4.23 -12.04 9.32
C LEU A 19 3.49 -13.36 9.17
N LYS A 20 2.18 -13.37 9.40
CA LYS A 20 1.33 -14.56 9.25
C LYS A 20 0.13 -14.25 8.37
N LEU A 21 -0.07 -15.07 7.33
CA LEU A 21 -1.24 -15.02 6.47
C LEU A 21 -1.71 -16.44 6.15
N GLY A 22 -2.92 -16.79 6.59
CA GLY A 22 -3.44 -18.14 6.45
C GLY A 22 -2.53 -19.16 7.14
N LYS A 23 -1.98 -20.10 6.37
CA LYS A 23 -1.02 -21.11 6.85
C LYS A 23 0.45 -20.70 6.67
N THR A 24 0.70 -19.58 6.02
CA THR A 24 2.04 -19.11 5.70
C THR A 24 2.53 -18.20 6.80
N GLU A 25 3.75 -18.48 7.29
CA GLU A 25 4.44 -17.67 8.29
C GLU A 25 5.84 -17.35 7.77
N ILE A 26 6.22 -16.06 7.85
CA ILE A 26 7.58 -15.60 7.60
C ILE A 26 8.11 -15.02 8.92
N LYS A 27 9.21 -15.57 9.42
CA LYS A 27 9.92 -15.05 10.60
C LYS A 27 11.24 -14.45 10.16
N ASP A 28 11.40 -13.14 10.33
CA ASP A 28 12.65 -12.44 9.99
C ASP A 28 13.62 -12.41 11.19
N ARG A 29 13.64 -13.49 11.99
CA ARG A 29 14.34 -13.58 13.28
C ARG A 29 15.83 -13.33 13.16
N ASP A 30 16.47 -13.87 12.14
CA ASP A 30 17.92 -13.71 11.93
C ASP A 30 18.32 -12.27 11.55
N ASN A 31 17.34 -11.41 11.23
CA ASN A 31 17.51 -10.00 10.91
C ASN A 31 16.98 -9.08 12.03
N TYR A 32 17.05 -9.54 13.28
CA TYR A 32 16.74 -8.70 14.44
C TYR A 32 17.66 -7.46 14.51
N ILE A 33 17.14 -6.38 15.10
CA ILE A 33 17.87 -5.11 15.24
C ILE A 33 18.25 -4.94 16.70
N PRO A 34 19.53 -5.01 17.08
CA PRO A 34 19.91 -5.03 18.48
C PRO A 34 19.65 -3.68 19.19
N LYS A 35 19.17 -3.76 20.43
CA LYS A 35 19.06 -2.70 21.43
C LYS A 35 18.31 -1.46 20.96
N GLN A 36 17.21 -1.67 20.25
CA GLN A 36 16.48 -0.62 19.55
C GLN A 36 14.97 -0.65 19.83
N LEU A 37 14.45 0.43 20.43
CA LEU A 37 13.01 0.62 20.65
C LEU A 37 12.31 1.31 19.46
N ASN A 38 13.08 1.83 18.50
CA ASN A 38 12.58 2.49 17.29
C ASN A 38 13.19 1.86 16.03
N PRO A 39 12.98 0.54 15.78
CA PRO A 39 13.65 -0.15 14.70
C PRO A 39 13.15 0.29 13.33
N VAL A 40 14.08 0.46 12.39
CA VAL A 40 13.81 0.61 10.96
C VAL A 40 14.20 -0.69 10.27
N PHE A 41 13.20 -1.54 9.99
CA PHE A 41 13.44 -2.83 9.35
C PHE A 41 13.79 -2.68 7.86
N GLY A 42 13.05 -1.84 7.12
CA GLY A 42 13.34 -1.56 5.70
C GLY A 42 13.22 -2.79 4.78
N ARG A 43 12.34 -3.75 5.11
CA ARG A 43 12.19 -5.03 4.41
C ARG A 43 10.91 -5.06 3.56
N SER A 44 10.96 -5.80 2.46
CA SER A 44 9.79 -6.13 1.65
C SER A 44 9.52 -7.63 1.75
N PHE A 45 8.27 -8.00 1.94
CA PHE A 45 7.82 -9.38 2.06
C PHE A 45 6.71 -9.64 1.05
N GLU A 46 6.69 -10.85 0.51
CA GLU A 46 5.72 -11.27 -0.49
C GLU A 46 4.95 -12.49 0.02
N PHE A 47 3.62 -12.46 -0.18
CA PHE A 47 2.72 -13.56 0.14
C PHE A 47 1.84 -13.86 -1.05
N GLN A 48 1.60 -15.15 -1.30
CA GLN A 48 0.49 -15.58 -2.13
C GLN A 48 -0.73 -15.78 -1.24
N ALA A 49 -1.87 -15.21 -1.64
CA ALA A 49 -3.11 -15.24 -0.88
C ALA A 49 -4.30 -15.56 -1.78
N THR A 50 -5.27 -16.31 -1.26
CA THR A 50 -6.55 -16.56 -1.94
C THR A 50 -7.74 -16.13 -1.08
N PHE A 51 -8.54 -15.18 -1.57
CA PHE A 51 -9.78 -14.75 -0.91
C PHE A 51 -10.96 -15.69 -1.22
N PRO A 52 -11.91 -15.90 -0.28
CA PRO A 52 -12.01 -15.25 1.04
C PRO A 52 -11.22 -15.94 2.17
N LYS A 53 -10.46 -17.01 1.87
CA LYS A 53 -9.88 -17.89 2.89
C LYS A 53 -8.76 -17.23 3.70
N GLU A 54 -7.94 -16.40 3.06
CA GLU A 54 -6.71 -15.83 3.61
C GLU A 54 -6.78 -14.30 3.63
N SER A 55 -7.66 -13.75 4.46
CA SER A 55 -7.93 -12.29 4.49
C SER A 55 -7.11 -11.52 5.52
N LEU A 56 -6.85 -12.09 6.71
CA LEU A 56 -6.19 -11.39 7.80
C LEU A 56 -4.67 -11.61 7.79
N LEU A 57 -3.93 -10.57 7.42
CA LEU A 57 -2.48 -10.48 7.61
C LEU A 57 -2.20 -10.05 9.05
N ASN A 58 -1.51 -10.89 9.81
CA ASN A 58 -1.01 -10.56 11.13
C ASN A 58 0.43 -10.09 11.01
N ILE A 59 0.74 -8.95 11.61
CA ILE A 59 2.07 -8.40 11.71
C ILE A 59 2.42 -8.37 13.20
N LEU A 60 3.45 -9.11 13.57
CA LEU A 60 3.91 -9.23 14.94
C LEU A 60 5.34 -8.71 15.04
N ILE A 61 5.66 -8.11 16.18
CA ILE A 61 7.03 -7.76 16.54
C ILE A 61 7.40 -8.58 17.77
N TYR A 62 8.47 -9.34 17.63
CA TYR A 62 9.06 -10.14 18.70
C TYR A 62 10.39 -9.53 19.13
N ASP A 63 10.78 -9.82 20.35
CA ASP A 63 12.09 -9.57 20.90
C ASP A 63 12.97 -10.82 20.73
N TYR A 64 14.17 -10.66 20.19
CA TYR A 64 15.09 -11.79 20.06
C TYR A 64 15.76 -12.08 21.40
N ASP A 65 15.66 -13.33 21.85
CA ASP A 65 16.42 -13.81 23.01
C ASP A 65 17.53 -14.78 22.60
N MET A 66 18.72 -14.60 23.16
CA MET A 66 19.82 -15.56 23.01
C MET A 66 19.52 -16.89 23.72
N VAL A 67 18.82 -16.83 24.85
CA VAL A 67 18.52 -17.98 25.71
C VAL A 67 17.06 -17.91 26.12
N GLY A 68 16.30 -18.98 25.85
CA GLY A 68 14.86 -19.01 26.12
C GLY A 68 14.05 -18.93 24.83
N GLY A 69 12.81 -18.44 24.95
CA GLY A 69 11.93 -18.23 23.81
C GLY A 69 11.62 -16.74 23.70
N ASP A 70 11.66 -16.24 22.48
CA ASP A 70 11.42 -14.84 22.13
C ASP A 70 10.09 -14.30 22.66
N ASP A 71 10.16 -13.11 23.25
CA ASP A 71 9.01 -12.41 23.78
C ASP A 71 8.22 -11.67 22.70
N LEU A 72 6.89 -11.80 22.69
CA LEU A 72 6.04 -10.99 21.81
C LEU A 72 5.94 -9.57 22.39
N ILE A 73 6.41 -8.57 21.65
CA ILE A 73 6.26 -7.15 22.02
C ILE A 73 4.84 -6.68 21.68
N GLY A 74 4.32 -7.03 20.50
CA GLY A 74 2.95 -6.72 20.12
C GLY A 74 2.59 -7.11 18.69
N GLU A 75 1.29 -7.09 18.38
CA GLU A 75 0.75 -7.45 17.08
C GLU A 75 -0.27 -6.43 16.54
N THR A 76 -0.41 -6.38 15.23
CA THR A 76 -1.51 -5.71 14.55
C THR A 76 -2.03 -6.57 13.40
N GLN A 77 -3.24 -6.29 12.96
CA GLN A 77 -3.90 -7.03 11.89
C GLN A 77 -4.35 -6.10 10.77
N ILE A 78 -4.22 -6.62 9.54
CA ILE A 78 -4.68 -5.98 8.32
C ILE A 78 -5.62 -6.96 7.58
N ASP A 79 -6.85 -6.51 7.34
CA ASP A 79 -7.80 -7.22 6.50
C ASP A 79 -7.54 -6.88 5.01
N LEU A 80 -6.88 -7.80 4.32
CA LEU A 80 -6.55 -7.70 2.90
C LEU A 80 -7.77 -7.85 2.00
N GLU A 81 -8.79 -8.61 2.43
CA GLU A 81 -10.00 -8.81 1.63
C GLU A 81 -10.81 -7.51 1.55
N ASN A 82 -11.00 -6.85 2.70
CA ASN A 82 -11.65 -5.54 2.74
C ASN A 82 -10.90 -4.51 1.88
N ARG A 83 -9.56 -4.51 1.91
CA ARG A 83 -8.75 -3.64 1.04
C ARG A 83 -8.95 -3.94 -0.44
N PHE A 84 -8.96 -5.22 -0.80
CA PHE A 84 -9.08 -5.67 -2.18
C PHE A 84 -10.45 -5.32 -2.78
N TYR A 85 -11.54 -5.52 -2.03
CA TYR A 85 -12.89 -5.23 -2.49
C TYR A 85 -13.36 -3.79 -2.20
N SER A 86 -12.52 -2.96 -1.59
CA SER A 86 -12.86 -1.56 -1.32
C SER A 86 -13.07 -0.79 -2.62
N ARG A 87 -14.23 -0.11 -2.73
CA ARG A 87 -14.51 0.85 -3.82
C ARG A 87 -13.46 1.96 -3.95
N HIS A 88 -12.70 2.22 -2.88
CA HIS A 88 -11.66 3.25 -2.83
C HIS A 88 -10.31 2.76 -3.38
N ARG A 89 -10.19 1.50 -3.81
CA ARG A 89 -8.94 0.88 -4.31
C ARG A 89 -7.80 0.97 -3.30
N ALA A 90 -8.00 0.42 -2.11
CA ALA A 90 -7.02 0.43 -1.03
C ALA A 90 -5.91 -0.64 -1.20
N THR A 91 -5.56 -0.99 -2.43
CA THR A 91 -4.52 -1.99 -2.78
C THR A 91 -3.17 -1.30 -2.98
N CYS A 92 -2.88 -0.82 -4.19
CA CYS A 92 -1.74 0.06 -4.47
C CYS A 92 -2.24 1.50 -4.45
N GLY A 93 -1.79 2.29 -3.47
CA GLY A 93 -2.14 3.70 -3.38
C GLY A 93 -1.71 4.46 -4.63
N LEU A 94 -2.51 5.44 -5.07
CA LEU A 94 -2.18 6.26 -6.23
C LEU A 94 -1.00 7.19 -5.91
N PRO A 95 0.15 7.10 -6.61
CA PRO A 95 1.25 8.04 -6.44
C PRO A 95 0.84 9.44 -6.90
N ALA A 96 1.53 10.47 -6.41
CA ALA A 96 1.25 11.86 -6.79
C ALA A 96 1.50 12.12 -8.28
N GLU A 97 2.55 11.49 -8.83
CA GLU A 97 2.97 11.61 -10.22
C GLU A 97 3.21 10.23 -10.84
N TYR A 98 3.12 10.15 -12.16
CA TYR A 98 3.43 8.93 -12.89
C TYR A 98 4.90 8.98 -13.31
N ALA A 99 5.65 7.92 -13.02
CA ALA A 99 7.00 7.73 -13.49
C ALA A 99 7.18 6.29 -13.95
N ILE A 100 7.99 6.08 -14.98
CA ILE A 100 8.33 4.74 -15.49
C ILE A 100 9.49 4.15 -14.69
N GLU A 101 10.43 4.99 -14.27
CA GLU A 101 11.68 4.58 -13.63
C GLU A 101 11.97 5.38 -12.35
N GLY A 102 12.98 4.91 -11.61
CA GLY A 102 13.43 5.53 -10.37
C GLY A 102 12.61 5.11 -9.14
N TYR A 103 12.92 5.75 -8.00
CA TYR A 103 12.30 5.40 -6.70
C TYR A 103 10.78 5.60 -6.64
N ASN A 104 10.26 6.48 -7.50
CA ASN A 104 8.85 6.82 -7.63
C ASN A 104 8.19 6.16 -8.84
N ALA A 105 8.83 5.15 -9.45
CA ALA A 105 8.26 4.40 -10.55
C ALA A 105 6.90 3.81 -10.17
N TRP A 106 6.00 3.74 -11.15
CA TRP A 106 4.67 3.17 -11.01
C TRP A 106 4.73 1.73 -10.49
N ARG A 107 4.00 1.46 -9.40
CA ARG A 107 4.10 0.20 -8.64
C ARG A 107 2.98 -0.79 -8.89
N ASP A 108 1.90 -0.35 -9.52
CA ASP A 108 0.78 -1.24 -9.83
C ASP A 108 1.04 -1.97 -11.14
N SER A 109 0.57 -3.21 -11.25
CA SER A 109 0.67 -3.97 -12.49
C SER A 109 -0.24 -3.44 -13.60
N ILE A 110 -1.29 -2.69 -13.25
CA ILE A 110 -2.23 -2.05 -14.17
C ILE A 110 -1.84 -0.58 -14.36
N LYS A 111 -1.69 -0.12 -15.60
CA LYS A 111 -1.34 1.28 -15.87
C LYS A 111 -2.48 2.26 -15.54
N PRO A 112 -2.20 3.55 -15.27
CA PRO A 112 -3.25 4.54 -15.02
C PRO A 112 -4.37 4.59 -16.09
N THR A 113 -4.04 4.52 -17.37
CA THR A 113 -5.04 4.52 -18.46
C THR A 113 -5.95 3.30 -18.42
N GLU A 114 -5.38 2.11 -18.26
CA GLU A 114 -6.11 0.85 -18.15
C GLU A 114 -6.99 0.82 -16.90
N LEU A 115 -6.47 1.33 -15.78
CA LEU A 115 -7.22 1.47 -14.54
C LEU A 115 -8.41 2.42 -14.73
N LEU A 116 -8.21 3.56 -15.39
CA LEU A 116 -9.28 4.52 -15.68
C LEU A 116 -10.38 3.90 -16.54
N ILE A 117 -10.02 3.13 -17.57
CA ILE A 117 -10.98 2.38 -18.41
C ILE A 117 -11.77 1.37 -17.57
N LYS A 118 -11.07 0.59 -16.72
CA LYS A 118 -11.69 -0.38 -15.82
C LYS A 118 -12.71 0.30 -14.89
N PHE A 119 -12.34 1.41 -14.28
CA PHE A 119 -13.20 2.18 -13.39
C PHE A 119 -14.44 2.74 -14.11
N CYS A 120 -14.29 3.26 -15.34
CA CYS A 120 -15.43 3.70 -16.14
C CYS A 120 -16.40 2.54 -16.39
N LYS A 121 -15.89 1.37 -16.80
CA LYS A 121 -16.70 0.17 -17.06
C LYS A 121 -17.43 -0.32 -15.80
N GLU A 122 -16.74 -0.43 -14.67
CA GLU A 122 -17.31 -0.89 -13.39
C GLU A 122 -18.41 0.04 -12.87
N ASN A 123 -18.30 1.35 -13.13
CA ASN A 123 -19.28 2.36 -12.75
C ASN A 123 -20.31 2.65 -13.85
N ARG A 124 -20.36 1.84 -14.92
CA ARG A 124 -21.29 1.97 -16.05
C ARG A 124 -21.24 3.36 -16.71
N LEU A 125 -20.04 3.93 -16.79
CA LEU A 125 -19.75 5.15 -17.53
C LEU A 125 -19.25 4.80 -18.94
N ASP A 126 -19.36 5.77 -19.85
CA ASP A 126 -18.72 5.66 -21.16
C ASP A 126 -17.20 5.52 -21.01
N ASN A 127 -16.58 4.78 -21.92
CA ASN A 127 -15.13 4.64 -21.94
C ASN A 127 -14.47 6.02 -22.13
N PRO A 128 -13.30 6.26 -21.51
CA PRO A 128 -12.56 7.50 -21.70
C PRO A 128 -12.14 7.66 -23.16
N HIS A 129 -12.39 8.85 -23.72
CA HIS A 129 -11.86 9.25 -25.01
C HIS A 129 -10.55 10.01 -24.81
N PHE A 130 -9.46 9.45 -25.34
CA PHE A 130 -8.12 10.01 -25.27
C PHE A 130 -7.82 10.82 -26.52
N SER A 131 -7.37 12.07 -26.33
CA SER A 131 -6.96 12.97 -27.42
C SER A 131 -5.79 13.83 -26.96
N PRO A 132 -4.92 14.32 -27.87
CA PRO A 132 -3.78 15.14 -27.47
C PRO A 132 -4.20 16.30 -26.55
N GLY A 133 -3.62 16.34 -25.35
CA GLY A 133 -3.89 17.36 -24.34
C GLY A 133 -5.14 17.13 -23.48
N ARG A 134 -5.92 16.06 -23.71
CA ARG A 134 -7.27 15.92 -23.13
C ARG A 134 -7.79 14.47 -23.00
N ILE A 135 -8.43 14.17 -21.87
CA ILE A 135 -9.26 12.98 -21.65
C ILE A 135 -10.70 13.41 -21.40
N THR A 136 -11.66 12.80 -22.10
CA THR A 136 -13.10 13.07 -21.94
C THR A 136 -13.83 11.82 -21.46
N ILE A 137 -14.68 11.94 -20.43
CA ILE A 137 -15.53 10.86 -19.91
C ILE A 137 -16.95 11.42 -19.76
N GLY A 138 -17.87 10.99 -20.62
CA GLY A 138 -19.21 11.58 -20.70
C GLY A 138 -19.13 13.10 -20.96
N ASN A 139 -19.66 13.90 -20.04
CA ASN A 139 -19.61 15.37 -20.10
C ASN A 139 -18.41 15.99 -19.38
N LYS A 140 -17.53 15.19 -18.76
CA LYS A 140 -16.35 15.68 -18.04
C LYS A 140 -15.15 15.72 -18.99
N VAL A 141 -14.45 16.85 -18.96
CA VAL A 141 -13.25 17.08 -19.76
C VAL A 141 -12.08 17.38 -18.84
N PHE A 142 -11.01 16.62 -18.99
CA PHE A 142 -9.76 16.77 -18.25
C PHE A 142 -8.66 17.15 -19.22
N THR A 143 -7.93 18.23 -18.93
CA THR A 143 -6.84 18.71 -19.77
C THR A 143 -5.50 18.57 -19.07
N GLY A 144 -4.44 18.29 -19.84
CA GLY A 144 -3.08 18.23 -19.31
C GLY A 144 -2.09 17.78 -20.36
N LYS A 145 -0.79 17.78 -20.02
CA LYS A 145 0.27 17.34 -20.92
C LYS A 145 0.12 15.85 -21.23
N THR A 146 0.06 15.51 -22.52
CA THR A 146 0.06 14.12 -23.03
C THR A 146 1.18 13.85 -24.02
N VAL A 147 2.01 14.86 -24.34
CA VAL A 147 3.15 14.71 -25.24
C VAL A 147 4.40 15.10 -24.47
N PHE A 148 5.38 14.22 -24.46
CA PHE A 148 6.61 14.32 -23.68
C PHE A 148 7.80 14.21 -24.63
N ALA A 149 8.86 14.96 -24.34
CA ALA A 149 10.12 14.81 -25.05
C ALA A 149 10.86 13.62 -24.44
N ASP A 150 11.28 12.69 -25.29
CA ASP A 150 12.11 11.55 -24.94
C ASP A 150 13.28 11.51 -25.93
N GLU A 151 14.47 11.81 -25.44
CA GLU A 151 15.66 12.12 -26.24
C GLU A 151 15.35 13.17 -27.33
N ASP A 152 15.29 12.74 -28.60
CA ASP A 152 15.01 13.57 -29.78
C ASP A 152 13.61 13.33 -30.37
N GLN A 153 12.74 12.57 -29.70
CA GLN A 153 11.39 12.24 -30.17
C GLN A 153 10.32 12.78 -29.23
N MET A 154 9.17 13.13 -29.81
CA MET A 154 7.97 13.47 -29.06
C MET A 154 7.10 12.25 -28.91
N VAL A 155 7.01 11.72 -27.68
CA VAL A 155 6.24 10.53 -27.35
C VAL A 155 4.90 10.95 -26.75
N GLU A 156 3.82 10.39 -27.28
CA GLU A 156 2.49 10.56 -26.71
C GLU A 156 2.25 9.53 -25.59
N SER A 157 1.84 10.03 -24.42
CA SER A 157 1.48 9.22 -23.26
C SER A 157 0.33 9.86 -22.49
N TYR A 158 -0.68 9.06 -22.18
CA TYR A 158 -1.86 9.49 -21.43
C TYR A 158 -1.80 9.15 -19.95
N GLU A 159 -0.75 8.44 -19.50
CA GLU A 159 -0.67 7.90 -18.14
C GLU A 159 -0.66 8.99 -17.07
N HIS A 160 0.08 10.07 -17.30
CA HIS A 160 0.14 11.22 -16.40
C HIS A 160 -1.23 11.90 -16.25
N LEU A 161 -1.96 12.08 -17.36
CA LEU A 161 -3.28 12.71 -17.33
C LEU A 161 -4.32 11.75 -16.75
N ALA A 162 -4.27 10.47 -17.08
CA ALA A 162 -5.14 9.44 -16.51
C ALA A 162 -4.98 9.35 -14.98
N LEU A 163 -3.75 9.41 -14.45
CA LEU A 163 -3.51 9.48 -13.01
C LEU A 163 -4.14 10.71 -12.37
N LYS A 164 -4.07 11.89 -13.02
CA LYS A 164 -4.76 13.09 -12.55
C LYS A 164 -6.29 12.91 -12.54
N VAL A 165 -6.85 12.22 -13.53
CA VAL A 165 -8.29 11.88 -13.54
C VAL A 165 -8.63 10.95 -12.37
N LEU A 166 -7.82 9.93 -12.11
CA LEU A 166 -8.00 8.98 -11.01
C LEU A 166 -7.96 9.66 -9.63
N HIS A 167 -7.06 10.61 -9.42
CA HIS A 167 -7.06 11.45 -8.19
C HIS A 167 -8.33 12.28 -8.03
N ARG A 168 -8.99 12.61 -9.14
CA ARG A 168 -10.25 13.37 -9.20
C ARG A 168 -11.46 12.47 -9.41
N TRP A 169 -11.34 11.17 -9.17
CA TRP A 169 -12.42 10.20 -9.42
C TRP A 169 -13.70 10.51 -8.63
N SER A 170 -13.60 11.18 -7.48
CA SER A 170 -14.77 11.65 -6.73
C SER A 170 -15.63 12.67 -7.46
N GLU A 171 -15.14 13.28 -8.54
CA GLU A 171 -15.90 14.22 -9.37
C GLU A 171 -16.73 13.53 -10.48
N MET A 172 -16.58 12.22 -10.65
CA MET A 172 -17.32 11.45 -11.66
C MET A 172 -18.81 11.30 -11.30
N PRO A 173 -19.72 11.34 -12.29
CA PRO A 173 -21.12 11.04 -12.06
C PRO A 173 -21.31 9.57 -11.62
N ASN A 174 -22.46 9.27 -11.01
CA ASN A 174 -22.92 7.90 -10.71
C ASN A 174 -22.01 7.04 -9.82
N GLY A 175 -21.40 7.62 -8.77
CA GLY A 175 -20.72 6.83 -7.73
C GLY A 175 -19.21 7.03 -7.64
N GLY A 176 -18.67 8.08 -8.25
CA GLY A 176 -17.32 8.55 -7.99
C GLY A 176 -17.00 8.58 -6.50
N CYS A 177 -15.81 8.14 -6.13
CA CYS A 177 -15.32 8.21 -4.75
C CYS A 177 -13.85 8.58 -4.74
N LYS A 178 -13.37 9.00 -3.57
CA LYS A 178 -11.95 9.29 -3.39
C LYS A 178 -11.17 8.00 -3.42
N LEU A 179 -10.27 7.84 -4.39
CA LEU A 179 -9.35 6.70 -4.42
C LEU A 179 -8.22 6.92 -3.40
N VAL A 180 -7.70 5.84 -2.84
CA VAL A 180 -6.64 5.90 -1.82
C VAL A 180 -5.33 6.34 -2.48
N PRO A 181 -4.73 7.48 -2.05
CA PRO A 181 -3.40 7.86 -2.50
C PRO A 181 -2.32 6.99 -1.82
N GLU A 182 -1.10 7.01 -2.36
CA GLU A 182 0.07 6.49 -1.67
C GLU A 182 0.21 7.16 -0.30
N HIS A 183 0.41 6.35 0.73
CA HIS A 183 0.51 6.80 2.10
C HIS A 183 1.34 5.82 2.93
N ILE A 184 1.88 6.31 4.04
CA ILE A 184 2.44 5.47 5.09
C ILE A 184 1.30 5.16 6.07
N GLU A 185 0.99 3.88 6.22
CA GLU A 185 0.03 3.44 7.23
C GLU A 185 0.75 3.25 8.57
N THR A 186 0.18 3.83 9.62
CA THR A 186 0.63 3.63 11.01
C THR A 186 -0.47 2.93 11.79
N ARG A 187 -0.12 1.89 12.54
CA ARG A 187 -1.06 1.11 13.36
C ARG A 187 -0.46 0.89 14.73
N ALA A 188 -1.30 0.94 15.76
CA ALA A 188 -0.92 0.52 17.10
C ALA A 188 -0.64 -0.99 17.12
N LEU A 189 0.31 -1.38 17.97
CA LEU A 189 0.59 -2.76 18.33
C LEU A 189 -0.15 -3.07 19.63
N TYR A 190 -0.78 -4.24 19.66
CA TYR A 190 -1.55 -4.71 20.80
C TYR A 190 -0.93 -6.00 21.33
N LEU A 191 -0.93 -6.16 22.65
CA LEU A 191 -0.62 -7.41 23.31
C LEU A 191 -1.90 -7.94 23.98
N ARG A 192 -2.36 -9.12 23.58
CA ARG A 192 -3.64 -9.69 24.07
C ARG A 192 -3.68 -9.84 25.58
N ASP A 193 -2.52 -10.10 26.18
CA ASP A 193 -2.38 -10.31 27.63
C ASP A 193 -2.29 -8.98 28.43
N LYS A 194 -2.21 -7.83 27.73
CA LYS A 194 -2.23 -6.48 28.32
C LYS A 194 -3.25 -5.58 27.58
N PRO A 195 -4.55 -5.89 27.65
CA PRO A 195 -5.57 -5.13 26.92
C PRO A 195 -5.62 -3.66 27.42
N GLY A 196 -5.57 -2.71 26.48
CA GLY A 196 -5.70 -1.27 26.77
C GLY A 196 -4.38 -0.49 26.94
N ILE A 197 -3.23 -1.14 26.73
CA ILE A 197 -1.92 -0.47 26.68
C ILE A 197 -1.38 -0.60 25.26
N ASP A 198 -1.27 0.53 24.55
CA ASP A 198 -0.54 0.59 23.29
C ASP A 198 0.95 0.27 23.56
N GLN A 199 1.51 -0.68 22.79
CA GLN A 199 2.88 -1.19 22.96
C GLN A 199 3.91 -0.47 22.11
#